data_AF-A0AAJ4AY20-F1
#
_entry.id   AF-A0AAJ4AY20-F1
#
_cell.length_a   1.000
_cell.length_b   1.000
_cell.length_c   1.000
_cell.angle_alpha   90.00
_cell.angle_beta   90.00
_cell.angle_gamma   90.00
#
_symmetry.space_group_name_H-M   'P 1'
#
loop_
_entity.id
_entity.type
_entity.pdbx_description
1 polymer ?
#
loop_
_entity_poly.entity_id
_entity_poly.type
_entity_poly.pdbx_seq_one_letter_code
_entity_poly.pdbx_strand_id
1 'polypeptide(L)'
;MVLPLLDARTIVSLPSCPKCNSEYTYEDGSLLICPECAHEWSADAAGADASDEVKVIKDSTGNVLQDGDTITVIKDLKVKGSSLVVKVGTKVKNIRLVDGDHDIDCKIDGIGAMKLKSEFVRKV
;
A
#
# COMPACT_ATOMS: atom_id res chain seq x y z
N MET A 1 16.36 57.77 2.23
CA MET A 1 16.36 56.46 1.56
C MET A 1 17.40 55.57 2.23
N VAL A 2 17.00 54.78 3.22
CA VAL A 2 17.67 53.51 3.54
C VAL A 2 16.55 52.53 3.87
N LEU A 3 16.33 51.58 2.97
CA LEU A 3 15.25 50.59 3.06
C LEU A 3 15.38 49.75 4.35
N PRO A 4 14.25 49.29 4.91
CA PRO A 4 14.16 48.66 6.22
C PRO A 4 14.55 47.16 6.19
N LEU A 5 15.06 46.69 7.33
CA LEU A 5 14.90 45.35 7.92
C LEU A 5 14.26 44.27 7.02
N LEU A 6 15.06 43.35 6.46
CA LEU A 6 14.63 41.98 6.19
C LEU A 6 15.82 41.04 5.88
N ASP A 7 16.58 40.67 6.90
CA ASP A 7 17.18 39.33 6.93
C ASP A 7 16.65 38.68 8.19
N ALA A 8 15.38 38.24 8.09
CA ALA A 8 14.83 37.24 8.96
C ALA A 8 15.73 36.01 8.81
N ARG A 9 16.75 35.93 9.67
CA ARG A 9 17.47 34.71 9.98
C ARG A 9 16.42 33.72 10.45
N THR A 10 15.94 32.94 9.48
CA THR A 10 14.87 31.97 9.57
C THR A 10 15.03 31.18 10.85
N ILE A 11 14.13 31.44 11.80
CA ILE A 11 13.88 30.55 12.93
C ILE A 11 13.39 29.23 12.33
N VAL A 12 14.31 28.31 12.04
CA VAL A 12 13.98 26.97 11.60
C VAL A 12 13.21 26.31 12.75
N SER A 13 11.89 26.38 12.68
CA SER A 13 10.99 25.79 13.66
C SER A 13 10.89 24.31 13.31
N LEU A 14 11.92 23.56 13.71
CA LEU A 14 12.01 22.12 13.49
C LEU A 14 10.87 21.41 14.22
N PRO A 15 10.26 20.37 13.62
CA PRO A 15 9.17 19.65 14.25
C PRO A 15 9.65 18.93 15.51
N SER A 16 8.77 18.86 16.51
CA SER A 16 9.01 18.05 17.70
C SER A 16 9.20 16.58 17.35
N CYS A 17 9.99 15.86 18.14
CA CYS A 17 10.25 14.45 17.91
C CYS A 17 8.96 13.61 17.99
N PRO A 18 8.63 12.79 16.98
CA PRO A 18 7.40 11.98 16.98
C PRO A 18 7.40 10.86 18.04
N LYS A 19 8.57 10.46 18.54
CA LYS A 19 8.72 9.35 19.51
C LYS A 19 8.57 9.80 20.96
N CYS A 20 9.09 10.97 21.29
CA CYS A 20 9.16 11.46 22.68
C CYS A 20 8.55 12.84 22.89
N ASN A 21 8.03 13.47 21.81
CA ASN A 21 7.46 14.81 21.82
C ASN A 21 8.43 15.91 22.29
N SER A 22 9.74 15.66 22.23
CA SER A 22 10.75 16.65 22.58
C SER A 22 10.79 17.77 21.54
N GLU A 23 10.89 19.02 22.00
CA GLU A 23 11.04 20.21 21.15
C GLU A 23 12.48 20.39 20.64
N TYR A 24 13.41 19.64 21.21
CA TYR A 24 14.82 19.70 20.86
C TYR A 24 15.10 18.70 19.73
N THR A 25 14.90 19.14 18.50
CA THR A 25 15.29 18.43 17.29
C THR A 25 16.42 19.18 16.60
N TYR A 26 17.41 18.49 16.06
CA TYR A 26 18.41 19.09 15.17
C TYR A 26 18.46 18.38 13.83
N GLU A 27 18.83 19.11 12.78
CA GLU A 27 19.07 18.55 11.45
C GLU A 27 20.53 18.09 11.30
N ASP A 28 20.72 16.89 10.76
CA ASP A 28 22.00 16.35 10.30
C ASP A 28 21.84 15.99 8.82
N GLY A 29 22.26 16.90 7.94
CA GLY A 29 22.08 16.77 6.49
C GLY A 29 20.61 16.76 6.06
N SER A 30 20.09 15.57 5.73
CA SER A 30 18.68 15.37 5.29
C SER A 30 17.83 14.67 6.37
N LEU A 31 18.39 14.45 7.55
CA LEU A 31 17.74 13.76 8.65
C LEU A 31 17.57 14.70 9.84
N LEU A 32 16.51 14.48 10.61
CA LEU A 32 16.22 15.11 11.88
C LEU A 32 16.52 14.11 12.99
N ILE A 33 17.22 14.57 14.02
CA ILE A 33 17.69 13.73 15.11
C ILE A 33 17.24 14.32 16.44
N CYS A 34 16.71 13.47 17.31
CA CYS A 34 16.35 13.82 18.68
C CYS A 34 17.45 13.37 19.66
N PRO A 35 18.09 14.29 20.41
CA PRO A 35 19.14 13.97 21.37
C PRO A 35 18.61 13.29 22.65
N GLU A 36 17.31 13.38 22.94
CA GLU A 36 16.73 12.78 24.14
C GLU A 36 16.44 11.28 23.97
N CYS A 37 16.11 10.85 22.75
CA CYS A 37 15.72 9.46 22.50
C CYS A 37 16.50 8.77 21.37
N ALA A 38 17.49 9.47 20.79
CA ALA A 38 18.27 9.04 19.63
C ALA A 38 17.39 8.56 18.46
N HIS A 39 16.20 9.16 18.30
CA HIS A 39 15.34 8.87 17.16
C HIS A 39 15.74 9.74 15.98
N GLU A 40 15.82 9.11 14.82
CA GLU A 40 16.23 9.72 13.57
C GLU A 40 15.08 9.59 12.57
N TRP A 41 14.67 10.69 11.93
CA TRP A 41 13.57 10.72 10.95
C TRP A 41 13.82 11.81 9.90
N SER A 42 13.30 11.69 8.68
CA SER A 42 13.44 12.77 7.69
C SER A 42 12.40 13.87 7.91
N ALA A 43 12.75 15.14 7.65
CA ALA A 43 11.79 16.25 7.71
C ALA A 43 10.61 16.05 6.74
N ASP A 44 10.85 15.39 5.62
CA ASP A 44 9.86 15.02 4.61
C ASP A 44 9.07 13.74 4.96
N ALA A 45 9.41 13.05 6.05
CA ALA A 45 8.81 11.77 6.42
C ALA A 45 7.52 11.89 7.25
N ALA A 46 6.75 12.98 7.11
CA ALA A 46 5.39 13.08 7.64
C ALA A 46 4.36 12.22 6.84
N GLY A 47 4.79 11.10 6.25
CA GLY A 47 3.93 10.24 5.43
C GLY A 47 4.59 9.08 4.72
N ALA A 48 5.76 8.61 5.16
CA ALA A 48 6.38 7.39 4.61
C ALA A 48 6.28 6.26 5.64
N ASP A 49 5.05 5.81 5.88
CA ASP A 49 4.84 4.46 6.41
C ASP A 49 5.57 3.48 5.49
N ALA A 50 6.32 2.58 6.11
CA ALA A 50 6.98 1.49 5.44
C ALA A 50 5.95 0.71 4.62
N SER A 51 6.05 0.79 3.30
CA SER A 51 5.56 -0.27 2.45
C SER A 51 6.65 -0.50 1.43
N ASP A 52 7.46 -1.52 1.72
CA ASP A 52 7.88 -2.50 0.72
C ASP A 52 6.92 -2.43 -0.48
N GLU A 53 7.45 -2.25 -1.68
CA GLU A 53 6.70 -2.08 -2.93
C GLU A 53 5.89 -3.35 -3.31
N VAL A 54 5.28 -4.02 -2.34
CA VAL A 54 4.18 -4.95 -2.51
C VAL A 54 3.03 -4.15 -3.11
N LYS A 55 2.98 -4.17 -4.43
CA LYS A 55 1.86 -3.70 -5.23
C LYS A 55 0.55 -4.13 -4.56
N VAL A 56 -0.12 -3.17 -3.94
CA VAL A 56 -1.32 -3.42 -3.14
C VAL A 56 -2.45 -3.77 -4.12
N ILE A 57 -2.70 -5.07 -4.30
CA ILE A 57 -3.77 -5.55 -5.17
C ILE A 57 -5.09 -5.37 -4.42
N LYS A 58 -5.97 -4.55 -4.97
CA LYS A 58 -7.29 -4.28 -4.42
C LYS A 58 -8.37 -4.99 -5.22
N ASP A 59 -9.37 -5.53 -4.53
CA ASP A 59 -10.56 -6.11 -5.15
C ASP A 59 -11.47 -5.01 -5.75
N SER A 60 -12.55 -5.41 -6.43
CA SER A 60 -13.55 -4.52 -7.03
C SER A 60 -14.16 -3.50 -6.04
N THR A 61 -14.22 -3.84 -4.76
CA THR A 61 -14.74 -3.03 -3.65
C THR A 61 -13.67 -2.15 -3.00
N GLY A 62 -12.40 -2.31 -3.37
CA GLY A 62 -11.28 -1.55 -2.83
C GLY A 62 -10.61 -2.15 -1.58
N ASN A 63 -10.95 -3.38 -1.17
CA ASN A 63 -10.24 -4.05 -0.07
C ASN A 63 -8.92 -4.60 -0.56
N VAL A 64 -7.90 -4.50 0.29
CA VAL A 64 -6.58 -5.08 0.05
C VAL A 64 -6.67 -6.60 0.13
N LEU A 65 -6.23 -7.26 -0.94
CA LEU A 65 -6.10 -8.71 -1.00
C LEU A 65 -4.72 -9.13 -0.50
N GLN A 66 -4.65 -10.34 0.03
CA GLN A 66 -3.41 -10.96 0.50
C GLN A 66 -3.31 -12.39 -0.02
N ASP A 67 -2.10 -12.94 0.00
CA ASP A 67 -1.87 -14.34 -0.30
C ASP A 67 -2.59 -15.24 0.71
N GLY A 68 -3.21 -16.32 0.25
CA GLY A 68 -4.02 -17.22 1.06
C GLY A 68 -5.46 -16.78 1.32
N ASP A 69 -5.85 -15.57 0.89
CA ASP A 69 -7.19 -15.03 1.16
C ASP A 69 -8.30 -15.74 0.37
N THR A 70 -9.56 -15.43 0.70
CA THR A 70 -10.73 -16.04 0.08
C THR A 70 -11.52 -14.98 -0.67
N ILE A 71 -11.74 -15.22 -1.97
CA ILE A 71 -12.46 -14.30 -2.84
C ILE A 71 -13.69 -14.95 -3.46
N THR A 72 -14.63 -14.12 -3.89
CA THR A 72 -15.80 -14.52 -4.64
C THR A 72 -15.88 -13.73 -5.93
N VAL A 73 -16.20 -14.43 -7.02
CA VAL A 73 -16.38 -13.82 -8.34
C VAL A 73 -17.70 -13.07 -8.39
N ILE A 74 -17.66 -11.79 -8.81
CA ILE A 74 -18.85 -10.91 -8.85
C ILE A 74 -19.54 -10.85 -10.21
N LYS A 75 -18.92 -11.39 -11.27
CA LYS A 75 -19.45 -11.38 -12.64
C LYS A 75 -19.28 -12.74 -13.31
N ASP A 76 -20.13 -13.08 -14.27
CA ASP A 76 -19.91 -14.27 -15.09
C ASP A 76 -18.70 -14.08 -16.01
N LEU A 77 -17.80 -15.07 -16.01
CA LEU A 77 -16.59 -15.08 -16.82
C LEU A 77 -16.54 -16.38 -17.61
N LYS A 78 -16.43 -16.25 -18.94
CA LYS A 78 -16.20 -17.39 -19.82
C LYS A 78 -14.71 -17.68 -19.92
N VAL A 79 -14.31 -18.88 -19.54
CA VAL A 79 -12.92 -19.32 -19.63
C VAL A 79 -12.57 -19.56 -21.10
N LYS A 80 -11.54 -18.87 -21.62
CA LYS A 80 -11.04 -19.14 -22.97
C LYS A 80 -10.43 -20.54 -23.02
N GLY A 81 -10.87 -21.37 -23.97
CA GLY A 81 -10.37 -22.75 -24.12
C GLY A 81 -11.10 -23.80 -23.27
N SER A 82 -12.18 -23.44 -22.58
CA SER A 82 -13.04 -24.41 -21.89
C SER A 82 -14.52 -24.08 -22.11
N SER A 83 -15.36 -25.12 -22.10
CA SER A 83 -16.82 -24.96 -22.16
C SER A 83 -17.42 -24.56 -20.81
N LEU A 84 -16.60 -24.48 -19.76
CA LEU A 84 -17.01 -24.08 -18.42
C LEU A 84 -17.09 -22.54 -18.31
N VAL A 85 -18.16 -22.09 -17.67
CA VAL A 85 -18.41 -20.68 -17.36
C VAL A 85 -18.32 -20.53 -15.85
N VAL A 86 -17.44 -19.64 -15.38
CA VAL A 86 -17.35 -19.28 -13.96
C VAL A 86 -18.51 -18.33 -13.68
N LYS A 87 -19.51 -18.81 -12.95
CA LYS A 87 -20.68 -18.01 -12.60
C LYS A 87 -20.36 -17.09 -11.43
N VAL A 88 -21.06 -15.96 -11.37
CA VAL A 88 -21.11 -15.12 -10.17
C VAL A 88 -21.42 -15.97 -8.92
N GLY A 89 -20.74 -15.67 -7.82
CA GLY A 89 -20.87 -16.43 -6.57
C GLY A 89 -19.89 -17.59 -6.43
N THR A 90 -19.05 -17.88 -7.45
CA THR A 90 -17.98 -18.88 -7.31
C THR A 90 -16.98 -18.42 -6.26
N LYS A 91 -16.83 -19.21 -5.19
CA LYS A 91 -15.90 -18.94 -4.08
C LYS A 91 -14.58 -19.66 -4.32
N VAL A 92 -13.48 -18.91 -4.28
CA VAL A 92 -12.12 -19.41 -4.45
C VAL A 92 -11.32 -19.09 -3.21
N LYS A 93 -10.71 -20.12 -2.62
CA LYS A 93 -9.93 -20.03 -1.40
C LYS A 93 -8.45 -20.19 -1.73
N ASN A 94 -7.58 -19.66 -0.87
CA ASN A 94 -6.14 -19.79 -1.01
C ASN A 94 -5.63 -19.17 -2.32
N ILE A 95 -5.98 -17.89 -2.55
CA ILE A 95 -5.48 -17.14 -3.71
C ILE A 95 -4.00 -16.83 -3.56
N ARG A 96 -3.31 -16.69 -4.69
CA ARG A 96 -1.94 -16.22 -4.76
C ARG A 96 -1.86 -14.93 -5.54
N LEU A 97 -1.20 -13.93 -4.96
CA LEU A 97 -1.00 -12.65 -5.63
C LEU A 97 0.24 -12.72 -6.52
N VAL A 98 0.09 -12.29 -7.77
CA VAL A 98 1.18 -12.31 -8.75
C VAL A 98 1.23 -10.98 -9.50
N ASP A 99 2.43 -10.53 -9.86
CA ASP A 99 2.58 -9.37 -10.72
C ASP A 99 2.46 -9.79 -12.21
N GLY A 100 1.50 -9.23 -12.93
CA GLY A 100 1.27 -9.55 -14.33
C GLY A 100 -0.03 -8.94 -14.89
N ASP A 101 -0.46 -9.39 -16.06
CA ASP A 101 -1.73 -8.96 -16.67
C ASP A 101 -2.96 -9.42 -15.86
N HIS A 102 -2.81 -10.55 -15.16
CA HIS A 102 -3.77 -11.08 -14.21
C HIS A 102 -3.12 -11.12 -12.84
N ASP A 103 -3.62 -10.32 -11.92
CA ASP A 103 -3.02 -10.06 -10.61
C ASP A 103 -3.24 -11.20 -9.60
N ILE A 104 -4.18 -12.11 -9.89
CA ILE A 104 -4.61 -13.17 -8.96
C ILE A 104 -4.48 -14.53 -9.63
N ASP A 105 -3.62 -15.39 -9.08
CA ASP A 105 -3.52 -16.80 -9.41
C ASP A 105 -4.32 -17.61 -8.40
N CYS A 106 -5.19 -18.51 -8.84
CA CYS A 106 -6.04 -19.27 -7.94
C CYS A 106 -6.33 -20.66 -8.49
N LYS A 107 -6.66 -21.60 -7.60
CA LYS A 107 -7.01 -22.96 -7.99
C LYS A 107 -8.46 -23.24 -7.65
N ILE A 108 -9.26 -23.56 -8.67
CA ILE A 108 -10.68 -23.91 -8.53
C ILE A 108 -10.80 -25.43 -8.64
N ASP A 109 -11.49 -26.05 -7.69
CA ASP A 109 -11.75 -27.49 -7.70
C ASP A 109 -12.60 -27.87 -8.93
N GLY A 110 -12.13 -28.85 -9.71
CA GLY A 110 -12.78 -29.30 -10.96
C GLY A 110 -12.41 -28.52 -12.23
N ILE A 111 -11.83 -27.32 -12.12
CA ILE A 111 -11.38 -26.51 -13.29
C ILE A 111 -9.84 -26.47 -13.37
N GLY A 112 -9.15 -26.46 -12.23
CA GLY A 112 -7.70 -26.38 -12.14
C GLY A 112 -7.19 -24.99 -11.76
N ALA A 113 -5.92 -24.72 -12.08
CA ALA A 113 -5.30 -23.41 -11.84
C ALA A 113 -5.79 -22.40 -12.89
N MET A 114 -6.24 -21.24 -12.44
CA MET A 114 -6.78 -20.17 -13.27
C MET A 114 -6.33 -18.81 -12.74
N LYS A 115 -6.05 -17.89 -13.66
CA LYS A 115 -5.72 -16.50 -13.34
C LYS A 115 -6.93 -15.60 -13.53
N LEU A 116 -7.14 -14.69 -12.59
CA LEU A 116 -8.24 -13.73 -12.56
C LEU A 116 -7.69 -12.32 -12.37
N LYS A 117 -8.47 -11.33 -12.81
CA LYS A 117 -8.17 -9.92 -12.57
C LYS A 117 -8.92 -9.44 -11.33
N SER A 118 -8.30 -8.56 -10.55
CA SER A 118 -8.84 -8.12 -9.26
C SER A 118 -10.17 -7.35 -9.36
N GLU A 119 -10.47 -6.76 -10.52
CA GLU A 119 -11.72 -6.03 -10.79
C GLU A 119 -12.98 -6.92 -10.81
N PHE A 120 -12.84 -8.23 -11.04
CA PHE A 120 -13.97 -9.18 -11.14
C PHE A 120 -14.17 -10.04 -9.89
N VAL A 121 -13.39 -9.78 -8.84
CA VAL A 121 -13.46 -10.52 -7.59
C VAL A 121 -13.72 -9.58 -6.43
N ARG A 122 -14.26 -10.15 -5.36
CA ARG A 122 -14.49 -9.48 -4.08
C ARG A 122 -13.99 -10.35 -2.95
N LYS A 123 -13.30 -9.73 -1.97
CA LYS A 123 -12.90 -10.39 -0.73
C LYS A 123 -14.13 -10.83 0.07
N VAL A 124 -14.10 -12.05 0.61
CA VAL A 124 -15.17 -12.66 1.43
C VAL A 124 -14.87 -12.52 2.91
#